data_AF-A0A535RQ69-F1
#
_entry.id   AF-A0A535RQ69-F1
#
_cell.length_a   1.000
_cell.length_b   1.000
_cell.length_c   1.000
_cell.angle_alpha   90.00
_cell.angle_beta   90.00
_cell.angle_gamma   90.00
#
_symmetry.space_group_name_H-M   'P 1'
#
loop_
_entity.id
_entity.type
_entity.pdbx_description
1 polymer ?
#
loop_
_entity_poly.entity_id
_entity_poly.type
_entity_poly.pdbx_seq_one_letter_code
_entity_poly.pdbx_strand_id
1 'polypeptide(L)' 'MRFSTEALSARLARAGMPMAGDTLARAADLLHAHDADLERWTDLYLMTVCVAAYRRPESDLPAWV' A
#
# COMPACT_ATOMS: atom_id res chain seq x y z
N MET A 1 -1.45 1.10 17.48
CA MET A 1 -2.01 -0.27 17.37
C MET A 1 -1.78 -0.73 15.93
N ARG A 2 -0.97 -1.77 15.70
CA ARG A 2 -0.65 -2.22 14.33
C ARG A 2 -1.82 -3.02 13.75
N PHE A 3 -2.29 -2.66 12.57
CA PHE A 3 -3.29 -3.41 11.82
C PHE A 3 -2.68 -4.68 11.20
N SER A 4 -3.49 -5.71 10.96
CA SER A 4 -3.04 -6.93 10.27
C SER A 4 -3.04 -6.74 8.75
N THR A 5 -2.19 -7.51 8.06
CA THR A 5 -2.12 -7.52 6.59
C THR A 5 -3.44 -7.94 5.95
N GLU A 6 -4.21 -8.81 6.61
CA GLU A 6 -5.56 -9.21 6.21
C GLU A 6 -6.55 -8.04 6.28
N ALA A 7 -6.50 -7.25 7.36
CA ALA A 7 -7.36 -6.07 7.52
C ALA A 7 -7.06 -5.01 6.45
N LEU A 8 -5.78 -4.81 6.13
CA LEU A 8 -5.36 -3.93 5.03
C LEU A 8 -5.89 -4.45 3.69
N SER A 9 -5.68 -5.73 3.37
CA SER A 9 -6.16 -6.35 2.13
C SER A 9 -7.67 -6.18 1.96
N ALA A 10 -8.45 -6.45 3.02
CA ALA A 10 -9.89 -6.29 3.00
C ALA A 10 -10.33 -4.83 2.79
N ARG A 11 -9.65 -3.85 3.40
CA ARG A 11 -9.94 -2.43 3.22
C ARG A 11 -9.64 -1.97 1.80
N LEU A 12 -8.49 -2.35 1.26
CA LEU A 12 -8.10 -2.02 -0.10
C LEU A 12 -9.05 -2.65 -1.13
N ALA A 13 -9.50 -3.88 -0.91
CA ALA A 13 -10.52 -4.52 -1.74
C ALA A 13 -11.85 -3.76 -1.73
N ARG A 14 -12.32 -3.28 -0.56
CA ARG A 14 -13.54 -2.44 -0.46
C ARG A 14 -13.40 -1.10 -1.19
N ALA A 15 -12.19 -0.55 -1.25
CA ALA A 15 -11.88 0.68 -1.97
C ALA A 15 -11.63 0.46 -3.48
N GLY A 16 -11.84 -0.75 -4.01
CA GLY A 16 -11.63 -1.06 -5.42
C GLY A 16 -10.17 -1.23 -5.84
N MET A 17 -9.25 -1.41 -4.89
CA MET A 17 -7.80 -1.53 -5.11
C MET A 17 -7.27 -2.87 -4.56
N PRO A 18 -7.71 -4.03 -5.08
CA PRO A 18 -7.25 -5.31 -4.56
C PRO A 18 -5.72 -5.47 -4.71
N MET A 19 -5.04 -5.82 -3.61
CA MET A 19 -3.59 -6.05 -3.57
C MET A 19 -3.27 -7.37 -2.88
N ALA A 20 -2.19 -8.03 -3.33
CA ALA A 20 -1.74 -9.32 -2.81
C ALA A 20 -0.21 -9.48 -2.91
N GLY A 21 0.31 -10.50 -2.23
CA GLY A 21 1.73 -10.88 -2.26
C GLY A 21 2.66 -9.74 -1.84
N ASP A 22 3.80 -9.62 -2.52
CA ASP A 22 4.85 -8.65 -2.19
C ASP A 22 4.38 -7.19 -2.22
N THR A 23 3.43 -6.86 -3.11
CA THR A 23 2.90 -5.50 -3.19
C THR A 23 2.05 -5.13 -1.97
N LEU A 24 1.29 -6.09 -1.43
CA LEU A 24 0.54 -5.91 -0.20
C LEU A 24 1.48 -5.81 1.01
N ALA A 25 2.55 -6.61 1.04
CA ALA A 25 3.56 -6.53 2.08
C ALA A 25 4.23 -5.14 2.11
N ARG A 26 4.66 -4.64 0.94
CA ARG A 26 5.23 -3.27 0.83
C ARG A 26 4.25 -2.19 1.24
N ALA A 27 2.97 -2.30 0.86
CA ALA A 27 1.96 -1.35 1.28
C ALA A 27 1.78 -1.35 2.81
N ALA A 28 1.80 -2.53 3.45
CA ALA A 28 1.75 -2.65 4.90
C ALA A 28 2.97 -2.00 5.58
N ASP A 29 4.18 -2.24 5.05
CA ASP A 29 5.42 -1.65 5.57
C ASP A 29 5.39 -0.12 5.50
N LEU A 30 4.96 0.44 4.36
CA LEU A 30 4.81 1.89 4.17
C LEU A 30 3.83 2.49 5.19
N LEU A 31 2.69 1.83 5.41
CA LEU A 31 1.68 2.30 6.35
C LEU A 31 2.11 2.16 7.82
N HIS A 32 2.83 1.08 8.17
CA HIS A 32 3.38 0.89 9.52
C HIS A 32 4.46 1.91 9.85
N ALA A 33 5.22 2.40 8.86
CA ALA A 33 6.21 3.45 9.06
C ALA A 33 5.59 4.80 9.48
N HIS A 34 4.32 5.02 9.16
CA HIS A 34 3.58 6.24 9.50
C HIS A 34 2.75 6.13 10.80
N ASP A 35 2.90 5.02 11.54
CA ASP A 35 2.31 4.72 12.87
C ASP A 35 0.87 5.23 13.06
N ALA A 36 -0.02 4.84 12.15
CA ALA A 36 -1.40 5.27 12.16
C ALA A 36 -2.40 4.13 12.03
N ASP A 37 -3.52 4.31 12.72
CA ASP A 37 -4.68 3.43 12.68
C ASP A 37 -5.27 3.39 11.27
N LEU A 38 -5.47 2.17 10.77
CA LEU A 38 -5.95 1.90 9.42
C LEU A 38 -7.25 2.67 9.12
N GLU A 39 -8.12 2.82 10.12
CA GLU A 39 -9.42 3.49 9.97
C GLU A 39 -9.33 5.00 9.75
N ARG A 40 -8.23 5.63 10.17
CA ARG A 40 -8.06 7.09 10.05
C ARG A 40 -7.56 7.52 8.67
N TRP A 41 -7.08 6.58 7.86
CA TRP A 41 -6.56 6.88 6.53
C TRP A 41 -7.69 7.05 5.52
N THR A 42 -7.65 8.18 4.81
CA THR A 42 -8.58 8.42 3.70
C THR A 42 -8.25 7.50 2.53
N ASP A 43 -9.25 7.24 1.70
CA ASP A 43 -9.08 6.42 0.48
C ASP A 43 -8.02 7.01 -0.47
N LEU A 44 -7.92 8.35 -0.51
CA LEU A 44 -6.88 9.05 -1.28
C LEU A 44 -5.46 8.70 -0.80
N TYR A 45 -5.27 8.60 0.52
CA TYR A 45 -3.96 8.23 1.06
C TYR A 45 -3.65 6.76 0.78
N LEU A 46 -4.64 5.88 0.95
CA LEU A 46 -4.49 4.45 0.63
C LEU A 46 -4.14 4.25 -0.84
N MET A 47 -4.78 4.99 -1.75
CA MET A 47 -4.45 4.98 -3.18
C MET A 47 -3.00 5.40 -3.44
N THR A 48 -2.51 6.42 -2.73
CA THR A 48 -1.12 6.88 -2.85
C THR A 48 -0.14 5.80 -2.40
N VAL A 49 -0.44 5.11 -1.29
CA VAL A 49 0.36 3.98 -0.80
C VAL A 49 0.34 2.82 -1.80
N CYS A 50 -0.82 2.48 -2.38
CA CYS A 50 -0.92 1.45 -3.41
C CYS A 50 0.01 1.78 -4.58
N VAL A 51 -0.05 3.01 -5.12
CA VAL A 51 0.86 3.46 -6.18
C VAL A 51 2.32 3.35 -5.77
N ALA A 52 2.67 3.79 -4.56
CA ALA A 52 4.03 3.69 -4.05
C ALA A 52 4.51 2.24 -3.90
N ALA A 53 3.63 1.31 -3.51
CA ALA A 53 3.96 -0.11 -3.36
C ALA A 53 4.16 -0.84 -4.70
N TYR A 54 3.52 -0.35 -5.78
CA TYR A 54 3.75 -0.84 -7.15
C TYR A 54 5.05 -0.32 -7.76
N ARG A 55 5.53 0.86 -7.34
CA ARG A 55 6.81 1.39 -7.82
C ARG A 55 7.94 0.42 -7.48
N ARG A 56 8.74 0.10 -8.49
CA ARG A 56 9.96 -0.69 -8.33
C ARG A 56 11.12 0.23 -8.68
N PRO A 57 11.74 0.94 -7.72
CA PRO A 57 12.79 1.90 -8.02
C PRO A 57 13.97 1.30 -8.82
N GLU A 58 14.17 -0.03 -8.73
CA GLU A 58 15.21 -0.76 -9.48
C GLU A 58 14.79 -1.18 -10.90
N SER A 59 13.50 -1.13 -11.22
CA SER A 59 12.91 -1.50 -12.52
C SER A 59 12.20 -0.33 -13.21
N ASP A 60 11.91 0.75 -12.49
CA ASP A 60 11.39 2.01 -13.00
C ASP A 60 12.54 2.92 -13.46
N LEU A 61 13.57 2.34 -14.07
CA LEU A 61 14.48 3.13 -14.87
C LEU A 61 13.67 3.68 -16.06
N PRO A 62 13.77 4.98 -16.37
CA PRO A 62 13.14 5.51 -17.56
C PRO A 62 13.57 4.70 -18.79
N ALA A 63 12.68 4.51 -19.76
CA ALA A 63 12.97 3.77 -21.01
C ALA A 63 14.12 4.35 -21.87
N TRP A 64 14.79 5.41 -21.41
CA TRP A 64 15.95 6.03 -22.05
C TRP A 64 17.29 5.67 -21.38
N VAL A 65 17.30 4.80 -20.36
CA VAL A 65 18.52 4.16 -19.82
C VAL A 65 18.85 2.90 -20.60
#